data_AF-A0A2T3ZE10-F1
#
_entry.id   AF-A0A2T3ZE10-F1
#
_cell.length_a   1.000
_cell.length_b   1.000
_cell.length_c   1.000
_cell.angle_alpha   90.00
_cell.angle_beta   90.00
_cell.angle_gamma   90.00
#
_symmetry.space_group_name_H-M   'P 1'
#
loop_
_entity.id
_entity.type
_entity.pdbx_description
1 polymer ?
#
loop_
_entity_poly.entity_id
_entity_poly.type
_entity_poly.pdbx_seq_one_letter_code
_entity_poly.pdbx_strand_id
1 'polypeptide(L)'
;MGLVLSIWRVVVDVATFWRKKLLSWYTRKNPVKLWLELLRNAETFEDWEEAALHLDNLLGLDLWRNNPTSKYYDWALITERLDSLIIAREENNYEQLVNLLRSGLVRNLGNISVPKLYNRSFSGTKYLIEEYIAQVAESVEDISTLPTSAASGLYAHDKALTNQMKLDFIHDTRQAFGRSTLVLQGGAIFGLCHLGVVKALFLRGLLPRIITGTATGALIAALVAIHTEEELPGVLRGDGIDLSAFASKGRNEDGQIPAQQSLGSRWNTLMRRIRRFSREGYFLDVTVLEECVRANVGDLTFEEAYNRSKRVLNITVATDGQGAGVPTLLNYITAPNVLIWTAAVASNASSPSLYGHSKVTILCKDAHGNIVPWAPANTTDFRHWTHASYTDRDSPLRRIAELFNVNHFIVSQARPYLIPFLQSDMHGPSLLETRSKTTQLSAFLVRMVGLEIRHRLRQLDSLRLVPASIRRFLIDEQVPAASMTLVPEVTASDFVRLLETPTQDTLNYWILRGERSVWPAVAALKIRCTVENELDRSYQVVRKLKAGDLRRKGSMAGFTDSGR
;
A
#
# COMPACT_ATOMS: atom_id res chain seq x y z
N MET A 1 19.56 -61.16 -48.95
CA MET A 1 18.52 -60.94 -47.91
C MET A 1 19.05 -60.22 -46.67
N GLY A 2 20.22 -60.58 -46.11
CA GLY A 2 20.74 -59.93 -44.88
C GLY A 2 20.97 -58.42 -45.00
N LEU A 3 21.54 -57.95 -46.12
CA LEU A 3 21.91 -56.53 -46.30
C LEU A 3 20.68 -55.59 -46.39
N VAL A 4 19.59 -56.05 -47.00
CA VAL A 4 18.32 -55.30 -47.09
C VAL A 4 17.64 -55.20 -45.73
N LEU A 5 17.68 -56.28 -44.92
CA LEU A 5 17.18 -56.28 -43.54
C LEU A 5 17.99 -55.33 -42.64
N SER A 6 19.31 -55.26 -42.83
CA SER A 6 20.17 -54.31 -42.11
C SER A 6 19.85 -52.86 -42.47
N ILE A 7 19.70 -52.55 -43.76
CA ILE A 7 19.32 -51.20 -44.23
C ILE A 7 17.93 -50.82 -43.68
N TRP A 8 16.98 -51.73 -43.72
CA TRP A 8 15.63 -51.49 -43.20
C TRP A 8 15.63 -51.21 -41.69
N ARG A 9 16.43 -51.94 -40.90
CA ARG A 9 16.59 -51.68 -39.46
C ARG A 9 17.14 -50.27 -39.20
N VAL A 10 18.17 -49.86 -39.94
CA VAL A 10 18.74 -48.50 -39.81
C VAL A 10 17.70 -47.43 -40.16
N VAL A 11 16.90 -47.63 -41.22
CA VAL A 11 15.83 -46.68 -41.60
C VAL A 11 14.76 -46.59 -40.50
N VAL A 12 14.35 -47.72 -39.92
CA VAL A 12 13.38 -47.75 -38.81
C VAL A 12 13.95 -47.10 -37.54
N ASP A 13 15.22 -47.34 -37.22
CA ASP A 13 15.88 -46.73 -36.06
C ASP A 13 16.01 -45.21 -36.22
N VAL A 14 16.38 -44.74 -37.41
CA VAL A 14 16.43 -43.30 -37.74
C VAL A 14 15.02 -42.69 -37.68
N ALA A 15 14.02 -43.34 -38.25
CA ALA A 15 12.64 -42.86 -38.21
C ALA A 15 12.09 -42.80 -36.77
N THR A 16 12.38 -43.81 -35.94
CA THR A 16 11.95 -43.82 -34.54
C THR A 16 12.71 -42.79 -33.68
N PHE A 17 14.00 -42.57 -33.95
CA PHE A 17 14.79 -41.50 -33.33
C PHE A 17 14.20 -40.13 -33.66
N TRP A 18 13.96 -39.83 -34.93
CA TRP A 18 13.37 -38.55 -35.33
C TRP A 18 11.94 -38.40 -34.82
N ARG A 19 11.12 -39.45 -34.84
CA ARG A 19 9.80 -39.44 -34.22
C ARG A 19 9.86 -39.10 -32.73
N LYS A 20 10.76 -39.73 -31.96
CA LYS A 20 10.97 -39.42 -30.52
C LYS A 20 11.49 -38.00 -30.32
N LYS A 21 12.40 -37.52 -31.17
CA LYS A 21 12.97 -36.17 -31.09
C LYS A 21 11.93 -35.09 -31.44
N LEU A 22 11.07 -35.34 -32.43
CA LEU A 22 10.02 -34.42 -32.86
C LEU A 22 8.85 -34.42 -31.87
N LEU A 23 8.49 -35.58 -31.31
CA LEU A 23 7.52 -35.68 -30.22
C LEU A 23 8.03 -34.95 -28.97
N SER A 24 9.29 -35.16 -28.56
CA SER A 24 9.87 -34.46 -27.41
C SER A 24 10.06 -32.96 -27.64
N TRP A 25 10.35 -32.52 -28.88
CA TRP A 25 10.36 -31.11 -29.24
C TRP A 25 8.96 -30.49 -29.19
N TYR A 26 7.94 -31.21 -29.65
CA TYR A 26 6.55 -30.75 -29.62
C TYR A 26 5.95 -30.72 -28.20
N THR A 27 6.33 -31.67 -27.34
CA THR A 27 5.87 -31.72 -25.94
C THR A 27 6.68 -30.85 -24.98
N ARG A 28 7.85 -30.33 -25.41
CA ARG A 28 8.63 -29.36 -24.63
C ARG A 28 7.81 -28.09 -24.46
N LYS A 29 7.29 -27.88 -23.24
CA LYS A 29 6.74 -26.59 -22.84
C LYS A 29 7.84 -25.54 -22.97
N ASN A 30 7.50 -24.41 -23.59
CA ASN A 30 8.41 -23.27 -23.65
C ASN A 30 8.74 -22.85 -22.20
N PRO A 31 10.02 -22.82 -21.78
CA PRO A 31 10.40 -22.52 -20.40
C PRO A 31 9.86 -21.16 -19.94
N VAL A 32 9.78 -20.17 -20.84
CA VAL A 32 9.19 -18.86 -20.53
C VAL A 32 7.71 -18.98 -20.16
N LYS A 33 6.94 -19.82 -20.86
CA LYS A 33 5.52 -20.04 -20.52
C LYS A 33 5.35 -20.72 -19.18
N LEU A 34 6.21 -21.69 -18.86
CA LEU A 34 6.20 -22.40 -17.59
C LEU A 34 6.46 -21.44 -16.42
N TRP A 35 7.52 -20.63 -16.49
CA TRP A 35 7.84 -19.67 -15.45
C TRP A 35 6.78 -18.56 -15.32
N LEU A 36 6.10 -18.19 -16.41
CA LEU A 36 4.96 -17.27 -16.34
C LEU A 36 3.72 -17.87 -15.66
N GLU A 37 3.47 -19.16 -15.88
CA GLU A 37 2.41 -19.88 -15.15
C GLU A 37 2.73 -19.94 -13.66
N LEU A 38 4.00 -20.22 -13.29
CA LEU A 38 4.45 -20.18 -11.90
C LEU A 38 4.34 -18.78 -11.30
N LEU A 39 4.81 -17.74 -11.99
CA LEU A 39 4.72 -16.35 -11.53
C LEU A 39 3.27 -15.92 -11.28
N ARG A 40 2.32 -16.32 -12.14
CA ARG A 40 0.89 -16.00 -11.99
C ARG A 40 0.21 -16.80 -10.87
N ASN A 41 0.71 -17.98 -10.57
CA ASN A 41 0.13 -18.90 -9.60
C ASN A 41 0.88 -18.91 -8.26
N ALA A 42 1.95 -18.12 -8.10
CA ALA A 42 2.71 -18.00 -6.86
C ALA A 42 1.82 -17.60 -5.68
N GLU A 43 1.95 -18.30 -4.57
CA GLU A 43 1.19 -18.05 -3.33
C GLU A 43 2.01 -17.22 -2.34
N THR A 44 3.34 -17.27 -2.44
CA THR A 44 4.27 -16.48 -1.64
C THR A 44 5.03 -15.49 -2.53
N PHE A 45 5.57 -14.42 -1.92
CA PHE A 45 6.40 -13.48 -2.66
C PHE A 45 7.73 -14.13 -3.06
N GLU A 46 8.28 -14.99 -2.22
CA GLU A 46 9.55 -15.68 -2.46
C GLU A 46 9.48 -16.52 -3.74
N ASP A 47 8.40 -17.30 -3.91
CA ASP A 47 8.16 -18.06 -5.14
C ASP A 47 7.98 -17.13 -6.36
N TRP A 48 7.33 -15.98 -6.15
CA TRP A 48 7.13 -14.98 -7.20
C TRP A 48 8.45 -14.32 -7.61
N GLU A 49 9.32 -13.99 -6.66
CA GLU A 49 10.63 -13.37 -6.87
C GLU A 49 11.58 -14.34 -7.58
N GLU A 50 11.60 -15.62 -7.18
CA GLU A 50 12.37 -16.66 -7.87
C GLU A 50 11.92 -16.82 -9.33
N ALA A 51 10.61 -16.91 -9.56
CA ALA A 51 10.08 -16.99 -10.92
C ALA A 51 10.38 -15.74 -11.74
N ALA A 52 10.32 -14.55 -11.13
CA ALA A 52 10.67 -13.27 -11.75
C ALA A 52 12.15 -13.22 -12.18
N LEU A 53 13.07 -13.63 -11.31
CA LEU A 53 14.50 -13.70 -11.61
C LEU A 53 14.81 -14.69 -12.74
N HIS A 54 14.17 -15.86 -12.76
CA HIS A 54 14.34 -16.81 -13.86
C HIS A 54 13.80 -16.28 -15.19
N LEU A 55 12.67 -15.56 -15.16
CA LEU A 55 12.13 -14.90 -16.36
C LEU A 55 13.04 -13.80 -16.88
N ASP A 56 13.59 -12.97 -15.99
CA ASP A 56 14.53 -11.92 -16.37
C ASP A 56 15.79 -12.50 -17.03
N ASN A 57 16.32 -13.60 -16.50
CA ASN A 57 17.47 -14.30 -17.07
C ASN A 57 17.16 -14.89 -18.46
N LEU A 58 16.03 -15.59 -18.59
CA LEU A 58 15.62 -16.23 -19.85
C LEU A 58 15.31 -15.21 -20.97
N LEU A 59 14.81 -14.04 -20.60
CA LEU A 59 14.48 -12.95 -21.53
C LEU A 59 15.66 -11.99 -21.75
N GLY A 60 16.78 -12.17 -21.04
CA GLY A 60 17.95 -11.30 -21.12
C GLY A 60 17.71 -9.90 -20.53
N LEU A 61 16.74 -9.74 -19.64
CA LEU A 61 16.41 -8.47 -18.99
C LEU A 61 17.45 -8.08 -17.93
N ASP A 62 18.18 -9.05 -17.37
CA ASP A 62 19.29 -8.77 -16.45
C ASP A 62 20.44 -8.01 -17.10
N LEU A 63 20.70 -8.24 -18.38
CA LEU A 63 21.67 -7.45 -19.15
C LEU A 63 21.25 -5.98 -19.22
N TRP A 64 19.94 -5.72 -19.31
CA TRP A 64 19.43 -4.35 -19.24
C TRP A 64 19.58 -3.76 -17.84
N ARG A 65 19.38 -4.53 -16.77
CA ARG A 65 19.58 -4.06 -15.39
C ARG A 65 21.05 -3.70 -15.11
N ASN A 66 21.98 -4.50 -15.64
CA ASN A 66 23.43 -4.29 -15.56
C ASN A 66 23.92 -3.05 -16.32
N ASN A 67 23.27 -2.69 -17.44
CA ASN A 67 23.65 -1.48 -18.16
C ASN A 67 23.13 -0.23 -17.42
N PRO A 68 23.99 0.66 -16.90
CA PRO A 68 23.53 1.86 -16.18
C PRO A 68 22.80 2.84 -17.12
N THR A 69 23.14 2.89 -18.40
CA THR A 69 22.59 3.90 -19.31
C THR A 69 21.08 3.76 -19.54
N SER A 70 20.38 4.89 -19.46
CA SER A 70 18.95 4.99 -19.75
C SER A 70 18.56 6.43 -20.04
N LYS A 71 17.48 6.63 -20.82
CA LYS A 71 16.91 7.96 -21.09
C LYS A 71 15.94 8.44 -20.01
N TYR A 72 15.56 7.55 -19.09
CA TYR A 72 14.50 7.81 -18.12
C TYR A 72 15.00 8.39 -16.79
N TYR A 73 16.30 8.27 -16.52
CA TYR A 73 16.95 8.84 -15.34
C TYR A 73 18.34 9.34 -15.70
N ASP A 74 18.85 10.29 -14.93
CA ASP A 74 20.19 10.84 -15.08
C ASP A 74 21.21 9.91 -14.41
N TRP A 75 21.69 8.93 -15.17
CA TRP A 75 22.63 7.95 -14.67
C TRP A 75 23.99 8.56 -14.33
N ALA A 76 24.42 9.61 -15.04
CA ALA A 76 25.71 10.25 -14.80
C ALA A 76 25.73 10.96 -13.43
N LEU A 77 24.65 11.71 -13.13
CA LEU A 77 24.46 12.34 -11.82
C LEU A 77 24.45 11.30 -10.68
N ILE A 78 23.78 10.16 -10.87
CA ILE A 78 23.70 9.13 -9.85
C ILE A 78 25.06 8.45 -9.64
N THR A 79 25.81 8.17 -10.71
CA THR A 79 27.16 7.62 -10.62
C THR A 79 28.12 8.57 -9.89
N GLU A 80 28.18 9.85 -10.28
CA GLU A 80 29.05 10.84 -9.63
C GLU A 80 28.76 10.97 -8.13
N ARG A 81 27.49 10.92 -7.75
CA ARG A 81 27.09 10.97 -6.33
C ARG A 81 27.40 9.69 -5.59
N LEU A 82 27.22 8.53 -6.23
CA LEU A 82 27.59 7.24 -5.65
C LEU A 82 29.08 7.20 -5.36
N ASP A 83 29.91 7.59 -6.33
CA ASP A 83 31.36 7.67 -6.18
C ASP A 83 31.75 8.63 -5.05
N SER A 84 31.11 9.80 -4.99
CA SER A 84 31.35 10.78 -3.91
C SER A 84 31.01 10.23 -2.52
N LEU A 85 29.94 9.43 -2.40
CA LEU A 85 29.57 8.77 -1.14
C LEU A 85 30.54 7.66 -0.77
N ILE A 86 30.98 6.86 -1.74
CA ILE A 86 31.97 5.79 -1.54
C ILE A 86 33.29 6.39 -1.06
N ILE A 87 33.83 7.37 -1.78
CA ILE A 87 35.09 8.05 -1.42
C ILE A 87 35.01 8.65 -0.02
N ALA A 88 33.93 9.37 0.30
CA ALA A 88 33.76 9.98 1.62
C ALA A 88 33.70 8.94 2.76
N ARG A 89 33.13 7.75 2.50
CA ARG A 89 33.10 6.65 3.47
C ARG A 89 34.47 5.98 3.61
N GLU A 90 35.15 5.68 2.51
CA GLU A 90 36.49 5.05 2.51
C GLU A 90 37.52 5.93 3.22
N GLU A 91 37.46 7.24 3.01
CA GLU A 91 38.32 8.23 3.67
C GLU A 91 37.90 8.53 5.13
N ASN A 92 36.79 7.95 5.61
CA ASN A 92 36.18 8.26 6.91
C ASN A 92 35.92 9.77 7.12
N ASN A 93 35.62 10.50 6.05
CA ASN A 93 35.36 11.93 6.08
C ASN A 93 33.88 12.20 6.38
N TYR A 94 33.52 12.09 7.67
CA TYR A 94 32.12 12.21 8.11
C TYR A 94 31.52 13.61 7.87
N GLU A 95 32.33 14.67 7.87
CA GLU A 95 31.85 16.03 7.57
C GLU A 95 31.36 16.14 6.12
N GLN A 96 32.14 15.59 5.20
CA GLN A 96 31.75 15.51 3.79
C GLN A 96 30.53 14.62 3.61
N LEU A 97 30.46 13.48 4.30
CA LEU A 97 29.31 12.57 4.24
C LEU A 97 28.02 13.26 4.72
N VAL A 98 28.08 13.96 5.85
CA VAL A 98 26.96 14.76 6.36
C VAL A 98 26.54 15.83 5.35
N ASN A 99 27.49 16.53 4.73
CA ASN A 99 27.20 17.55 3.73
C ASN A 99 26.52 16.95 2.47
N LEU A 100 27.02 15.81 1.97
CA LEU A 100 26.45 15.11 0.83
C LEU A 100 25.02 14.63 1.09
N LEU A 101 24.75 14.11 2.29
CA LEU A 101 23.42 13.66 2.69
C LEU A 101 22.45 14.85 2.89
N ARG A 102 22.86 15.92 3.58
CA ARG A 102 22.00 17.11 3.79
C ARG A 102 21.63 17.79 2.48
N SER A 103 22.56 17.86 1.53
CA SER A 103 22.37 18.60 0.27
C SER A 103 21.63 17.82 -0.83
N GLY A 104 21.52 16.49 -0.73
CA GLY A 104 21.00 15.68 -1.84
C GLY A 104 20.05 14.53 -1.50
N LEU A 105 19.54 14.44 -0.27
CA LEU A 105 18.47 13.50 0.06
C LEU A 105 17.13 13.97 -0.54
N VAL A 106 16.90 13.60 -1.80
CA VAL A 106 15.62 13.80 -2.48
C VAL A 106 15.10 12.46 -2.98
N ARG A 107 13.85 12.11 -2.64
CA ARG A 107 13.27 10.79 -2.93
C ARG A 107 13.27 10.42 -4.43
N ASN A 108 13.14 11.40 -5.33
CA ASN A 108 13.20 11.20 -6.78
C ASN A 108 14.39 11.93 -7.44
N LEU A 109 15.57 11.91 -6.79
CA LEU A 109 16.78 12.48 -7.37
C LEU A 109 17.09 11.84 -8.73
N GLY A 110 17.46 12.64 -9.74
CA GLY A 110 17.82 12.12 -11.06
C GLY A 110 16.70 11.35 -11.76
N ASN A 111 15.45 11.43 -11.28
CA ASN A 111 14.30 10.69 -11.80
C ASN A 111 14.38 9.15 -11.60
N ILE A 112 15.05 8.69 -10.54
CA ILE A 112 15.21 7.25 -10.23
C ILE A 112 13.89 6.52 -9.92
N SER A 113 12.83 7.25 -9.59
CA SER A 113 11.55 6.65 -9.19
C SER A 113 10.54 6.51 -10.34
N VAL A 114 10.97 6.69 -11.59
CA VAL A 114 10.10 6.62 -12.78
C VAL A 114 9.54 5.22 -13.01
N PRO A 115 8.22 5.06 -13.19
CA PRO A 115 7.61 3.75 -13.37
C PRO A 115 8.18 2.90 -14.52
N LYS A 116 8.60 3.54 -15.62
CA LYS A 116 9.16 2.86 -16.81
C LYS A 116 10.44 2.07 -16.51
N LEU A 117 11.17 2.41 -15.45
CA LEU A 117 12.39 1.69 -15.02
C LEU A 117 12.07 0.40 -14.27
N TYR A 118 10.88 0.28 -13.70
CA TYR A 118 10.47 -0.89 -12.91
C TYR A 118 9.57 -1.82 -13.73
N ASN A 119 8.90 -1.30 -14.77
CA ASN A 119 8.10 -2.12 -15.69
C ASN A 119 8.93 -2.80 -16.79
N ARG A 120 10.27 -2.74 -16.76
CA ARG A 120 11.11 -3.35 -17.80
C ARG A 120 11.67 -4.72 -17.43
N SER A 121 11.82 -4.98 -16.13
CA SER A 121 12.20 -6.28 -15.55
C SER A 121 11.15 -6.70 -14.53
N PHE A 122 11.06 -7.99 -14.23
CA PHE A 122 10.12 -8.48 -13.23
C PHE A 122 10.66 -8.30 -11.80
N SER A 123 11.95 -8.58 -11.58
CA SER A 123 12.55 -8.67 -10.24
C SER A 123 12.97 -7.33 -9.63
N GLY A 124 13.28 -6.32 -10.46
CA GLY A 124 13.88 -5.09 -9.96
C GLY A 124 14.05 -3.98 -10.99
N THR A 125 14.99 -3.08 -10.74
CA THR A 125 15.34 -1.98 -11.65
C THR A 125 16.83 -2.02 -12.00
N LYS A 126 17.40 -0.89 -12.44
CA LYS A 126 18.83 -0.75 -12.71
C LYS A 126 19.64 -0.98 -11.44
N TYR A 127 20.70 -1.78 -11.51
CA TYR A 127 21.56 -2.05 -10.35
C TYR A 127 22.21 -0.78 -9.80
N LEU A 128 22.58 0.18 -10.66
CA LEU A 128 23.11 1.49 -10.21
C LEU A 128 22.15 2.22 -9.25
N ILE A 129 20.83 2.11 -9.47
CA ILE A 129 19.83 2.75 -8.60
C ILE A 129 19.73 1.99 -7.26
N GLU A 130 19.74 0.66 -7.33
CA GLU A 130 19.69 -0.21 -6.15
C GLU A 130 20.91 0.00 -5.26
N GLU A 131 22.11 0.04 -5.85
CA GLU A 131 23.39 0.29 -5.19
C GLU A 131 23.46 1.70 -4.59
N TYR A 132 23.06 2.73 -5.33
CA TYR A 132 23.03 4.10 -4.81
C TYR A 132 22.15 4.22 -3.56
N ILE A 133 20.96 3.62 -3.57
CA ILE A 133 20.04 3.69 -2.41
C ILE A 133 20.55 2.89 -1.23
N ALA A 134 21.17 1.72 -1.47
CA ALA A 134 21.83 0.95 -0.42
C ALA A 134 22.95 1.78 0.22
N GLN A 135 23.82 2.39 -0.59
CA GLN A 135 24.92 3.22 -0.11
C GLN A 135 24.45 4.42 0.72
N VAL A 136 23.35 5.07 0.31
CA VAL A 136 22.75 6.19 1.07
C VAL A 136 22.22 5.70 2.41
N ALA A 137 21.53 4.56 2.44
CA ALA A 137 20.99 3.99 3.68
C ALA A 137 22.12 3.62 4.66
N GLU A 138 23.15 2.93 4.16
CA GLU A 138 24.34 2.59 4.95
C GLU A 138 25.07 3.83 5.46
N SER A 139 25.19 4.88 4.65
CA SER A 139 25.80 6.15 5.07
C SER A 139 25.06 6.80 6.25
N VAL A 140 23.73 6.68 6.28
CA VAL A 140 22.90 7.16 7.39
C VAL A 140 23.11 6.30 8.64
N GLU A 141 23.17 4.98 8.48
CA GLU A 141 23.44 4.04 9.55
C GLU A 141 24.83 4.27 10.17
N ASP A 142 25.86 4.45 9.35
CA ASP A 142 27.24 4.74 9.77
C ASP A 142 27.27 5.97 10.69
N ILE A 143 26.68 7.11 10.26
CA ILE A 143 26.63 8.34 11.06
C ILE A 143 25.92 8.11 12.41
N SER A 144 24.88 7.27 12.43
CA SER A 144 24.13 6.96 13.64
C SER A 144 24.92 6.09 14.63
N THR A 145 25.78 5.20 14.14
CA THR A 145 26.53 4.21 14.93
C THR A 145 27.91 4.70 15.36
N LEU A 146 28.42 5.79 14.78
CA LEU A 146 29.70 6.37 15.17
C LEU A 146 29.82 6.54 16.68
N PRO A 147 31.01 6.31 17.29
CA PRO A 147 31.23 6.58 18.69
C PRO A 147 31.02 8.07 18.96
N THR A 148 30.36 8.39 20.07
CA THR A 148 30.17 9.77 20.51
C THR A 148 31.21 10.09 21.57
N SER A 149 31.99 11.15 21.36
CA SER A 149 32.81 11.71 22.43
C SER A 149 31.92 12.34 23.50
N ALA A 150 31.94 11.77 24.69
CA ALA A 150 31.47 12.46 25.88
C ALA A 150 32.39 13.68 26.06
N ALA A 151 31.85 14.88 25.98
CA ALA A 151 32.60 16.11 26.24
C ALA A 151 33.24 16.03 27.64
N SER A 152 34.52 15.67 27.73
CA SER A 152 35.45 15.90 28.85
C SER A 152 36.76 15.14 28.64
N GLY A 153 37.64 15.71 27.82
CA GLY A 153 39.04 15.28 27.74
C GLY A 153 39.83 16.32 26.96
N LEU A 154 40.70 17.05 27.66
CA LEU A 154 41.43 18.23 27.17
C LEU A 154 42.43 17.94 26.02
N TYR A 155 42.44 16.73 25.48
CA TYR A 155 43.32 16.27 24.42
C TYR A 155 42.62 15.20 23.56
N ALA A 156 41.72 15.63 22.68
CA ALA A 156 41.24 14.77 21.60
C ALA A 156 41.14 15.62 20.34
N HIS A 157 42.15 15.48 19.47
CA HIS A 157 42.17 16.05 18.12
C HIS A 157 41.22 15.31 17.16
N ASP A 158 40.38 14.39 17.67
CA ASP A 158 39.47 13.62 16.85
C ASP A 158 38.14 14.35 16.65
N LYS A 159 37.83 14.55 15.38
CA LYS A 159 36.60 15.12 14.80
C LYS A 159 35.36 14.26 15.11
N ALA A 160 35.03 14.10 16.39
CA ALA A 160 33.92 13.26 16.82
C ALA A 160 32.60 14.06 16.87
N LEU A 161 31.58 13.57 16.18
CA LEU A 161 30.22 14.12 16.22
C LEU A 161 29.58 13.90 17.60
N THR A 162 29.10 14.99 18.22
CA THR A 162 28.34 14.90 19.49
C THR A 162 26.97 14.25 19.29
N ASN A 163 26.39 13.65 20.35
CA ASN A 163 25.04 13.07 20.32
C ASN A 163 23.98 14.10 19.88
N GLN A 164 24.17 15.36 20.25
CA GLN A 164 23.25 16.44 19.87
C GLN A 164 23.34 16.75 18.38
N MET A 165 24.56 16.89 17.83
CA MET A 165 24.75 17.12 16.39
C MET A 165 24.21 15.97 15.54
N LYS A 166 24.34 14.71 16.01
CA LYS A 166 23.73 13.54 15.33
C LYS A 166 22.21 13.63 15.33
N LEU A 167 21.60 13.99 16.45
CA LEU A 167 20.15 14.17 16.53
C LEU A 167 19.66 15.27 15.60
N ASP A 168 20.33 16.42 15.61
CA ASP A 168 19.95 17.56 14.79
C ASP A 168 20.09 17.21 13.30
N PHE A 169 21.20 16.56 12.90
CA PHE A 169 21.37 16.04 11.55
C PHE A 169 20.27 15.06 11.14
N ILE A 170 19.98 14.03 11.93
CA ILE A 170 18.96 13.02 11.58
C ILE A 170 17.57 13.66 11.56
N HIS A 171 17.25 14.52 12.53
CA HIS A 171 15.98 15.22 12.60
C HIS A 171 15.75 16.08 11.37
N ASP A 172 16.73 16.89 11.00
CA ASP A 172 16.64 17.81 9.86
C ASP A 172 16.60 17.05 8.53
N THR A 173 17.41 16.00 8.39
CA THR A 173 17.44 15.15 7.19
C THR A 173 16.12 14.41 7.01
N ARG A 174 15.55 13.89 8.09
CA ARG A 174 14.22 13.26 8.10
C ARG A 174 13.12 14.25 7.71
N GLN A 175 13.20 15.49 8.21
CA GLN A 175 12.25 16.54 7.86
C GLN A 175 12.38 16.94 6.38
N ALA A 176 13.60 17.03 5.84
CA ALA A 176 13.85 17.36 4.44
C ALA A 176 13.40 16.23 3.49
N PHE A 177 13.65 14.96 3.84
CA PHE A 177 13.27 13.82 3.00
C PHE A 177 11.77 13.58 2.94
N GLY A 178 11.05 13.89 4.03
CA GLY A 178 9.60 13.69 4.14
C GLY A 178 9.19 12.22 4.28
N ARG A 179 7.90 12.00 4.52
CA ARG A 179 7.35 10.68 4.87
C ARG A 179 6.43 10.08 3.81
N SER A 180 6.23 8.78 3.92
CA SER A 180 5.26 8.03 3.14
C SER A 180 3.96 7.79 3.92
N THR A 181 2.83 7.76 3.21
CA THR A 181 1.55 7.31 3.76
C THR A 181 0.95 6.22 2.90
N LEU A 182 0.29 5.24 3.53
CA LEU A 182 -0.59 4.31 2.85
C LEU A 182 -2.00 4.88 2.81
N VAL A 183 -2.61 4.99 1.63
CA VAL A 183 -3.99 5.42 1.43
C VAL A 183 -4.81 4.22 0.95
N LEU A 184 -5.70 3.75 1.81
CA LEU A 184 -6.68 2.70 1.50
C LEU A 184 -7.95 3.36 0.99
N GLN A 185 -8.07 3.44 -0.34
CA GLN A 185 -9.24 4.05 -0.94
C GLN A 185 -10.43 3.10 -0.92
N GLY A 186 -11.55 3.61 -0.42
CA GLY A 186 -12.81 2.90 -0.37
C GLY A 186 -13.24 2.28 -1.71
N GLY A 187 -13.63 1.02 -1.61
CA GLY A 187 -14.35 0.24 -2.62
C GLY A 187 -15.42 -0.62 -1.94
N ALA A 188 -16.21 -1.36 -2.71
CA ALA A 188 -17.18 -2.32 -2.16
C ALA A 188 -16.45 -3.53 -1.52
N ILE A 189 -16.85 -4.76 -1.84
CA ILE A 189 -16.30 -5.98 -1.22
C ILE A 189 -14.79 -6.20 -1.51
N PHE A 190 -14.25 -5.58 -2.57
CA PHE A 190 -12.81 -5.59 -2.84
C PHE A 190 -11.98 -4.85 -1.77
N GLY A 191 -12.60 -4.15 -0.82
CA GLY A 191 -11.90 -3.59 0.34
C GLY A 191 -11.12 -4.65 1.12
N LEU A 192 -11.50 -5.93 1.06
CA LEU A 192 -10.74 -7.04 1.66
C LEU A 192 -9.35 -7.23 1.02
N CYS A 193 -9.16 -6.84 -0.25
CA CYS A 193 -7.85 -6.86 -0.89
C CYS A 193 -6.85 -5.92 -0.19
N HIS A 194 -7.32 -4.89 0.52
CA HIS A 194 -6.43 -4.01 1.28
C HIS A 194 -5.70 -4.74 2.41
N LEU A 195 -6.30 -5.78 3.01
CA LEU A 195 -5.62 -6.61 4.00
C LEU A 195 -4.40 -7.31 3.39
N GLY A 196 -4.55 -7.85 2.17
CA GLY A 196 -3.45 -8.42 1.41
C GLY A 196 -2.36 -7.41 1.07
N VAL A 197 -2.75 -6.19 0.68
CA VAL A 197 -1.79 -5.12 0.41
C VAL A 197 -1.00 -4.76 1.65
N VAL A 198 -1.69 -4.57 2.79
CA VAL A 198 -1.03 -4.30 4.08
C VAL A 198 -0.13 -5.46 4.47
N LYS A 199 -0.56 -6.72 4.28
CA LYS A 199 0.23 -7.91 4.59
C LYS A 199 1.52 -7.97 3.78
N ALA A 200 1.46 -7.81 2.47
CA ALA A 200 2.64 -7.80 1.62
C ALA A 200 3.61 -6.67 1.99
N LEU A 201 3.10 -5.47 2.27
CA LEU A 201 3.92 -4.34 2.73
C LEU A 201 4.56 -4.60 4.09
N PHE A 202 3.79 -5.16 5.03
CA PHE A 202 4.24 -5.43 6.39
C PHE A 202 5.35 -6.49 6.42
N LEU A 203 5.14 -7.62 5.75
CA LEU A 203 6.11 -8.72 5.70
C LEU A 203 7.47 -8.32 5.10
N ARG A 204 7.50 -7.24 4.30
CA ARG A 204 8.72 -6.70 3.69
C ARG A 204 9.25 -5.43 4.35
N GLY A 205 8.69 -5.03 5.49
CA GLY A 205 9.11 -3.82 6.20
C GLY A 205 8.84 -2.52 5.42
N LEU A 206 7.90 -2.54 4.48
CA LEU A 206 7.52 -1.41 3.61
C LEU A 206 6.22 -0.72 4.06
N LEU A 207 5.58 -1.19 5.14
CA LEU A 207 4.34 -0.60 5.65
C LEU A 207 4.62 0.77 6.29
N PRO A 208 4.08 1.88 5.73
CA PRO A 208 4.27 3.19 6.33
C PRO A 208 3.58 3.30 7.69
N ARG A 209 4.14 4.11 8.59
CA ARG A 209 3.54 4.39 9.91
C ARG A 209 2.23 5.18 9.82
N ILE A 210 2.04 5.93 8.74
CA ILE A 210 0.86 6.76 8.51
C ILE A 210 -0.09 6.01 7.58
N ILE A 211 -1.27 5.68 8.10
CA ILE A 211 -2.30 4.94 7.38
C ILE A 211 -3.54 5.81 7.29
N THR A 212 -4.00 6.03 6.08
CA THR A 212 -5.19 6.81 5.76
C THR A 212 -6.21 5.88 5.12
N GLY A 213 -7.45 5.94 5.57
CA GLY A 213 -8.52 5.15 5.00
C GLY A 213 -9.76 5.98 4.69
N THR A 214 -10.42 5.61 3.59
CA THR A 214 -11.69 6.20 3.17
C THR A 214 -12.75 5.09 3.03
N ALA A 215 -13.96 5.28 3.57
CA ALA A 215 -15.05 4.30 3.57
C ALA A 215 -14.61 2.89 4.04
N THR A 216 -14.79 1.83 3.24
CA THR A 216 -14.33 0.47 3.57
C THR A 216 -12.83 0.41 3.90
N GLY A 217 -12.01 1.24 3.26
CA GLY A 217 -10.59 1.36 3.55
C GLY A 217 -10.30 1.95 4.94
N ALA A 218 -11.19 2.78 5.48
CA ALA A 218 -11.11 3.29 6.85
C ALA A 218 -11.27 2.18 7.89
N LEU A 219 -12.11 1.17 7.59
CA LEU A 219 -12.29 0.02 8.48
C LEU A 219 -11.04 -0.84 8.54
N ILE A 220 -10.44 -1.13 7.39
CA ILE A 220 -9.19 -1.89 7.32
C ILE A 220 -8.04 -1.10 7.94
N ALA A 221 -7.97 0.22 7.68
CA ALA A 221 -6.99 1.10 8.31
C ALA A 221 -7.12 1.09 9.84
N ALA A 222 -8.35 1.19 10.36
CA ALA A 222 -8.63 1.13 11.79
C ALA A 222 -8.17 -0.21 12.39
N LEU A 223 -8.53 -1.33 11.76
CA LEU A 223 -8.12 -2.66 12.19
C LEU A 223 -6.59 -2.80 12.26
N VAL A 224 -5.86 -2.28 11.28
CA VAL A 224 -4.38 -2.34 11.25
C VAL A 224 -3.74 -1.41 12.28
N ALA A 225 -4.37 -0.26 12.54
CA ALA A 225 -3.82 0.76 13.42
C ALA A 225 -4.07 0.51 14.92
N ILE A 226 -5.01 -0.36 15.30
CA ILE A 226 -5.23 -0.69 16.73
C ILE A 226 -4.29 -1.80 17.23
N HIS A 227 -3.79 -2.66 16.33
CA HIS A 227 -2.94 -3.79 16.68
C HIS A 227 -1.47 -3.38 16.75
N THR A 228 -0.74 -3.98 17.69
CA THR A 228 0.72 -3.81 17.79
C THR A 228 1.43 -4.53 16.63
N GLU A 229 2.74 -4.33 16.50
CA GLU A 229 3.55 -5.00 15.46
C GLU A 229 3.57 -6.53 15.60
N GLU A 230 3.48 -7.03 16.84
CA GLU A 230 3.48 -8.47 17.17
C GLU A 230 2.13 -9.14 16.91
N GLU A 231 1.03 -8.44 17.15
CA GLU A 231 -0.34 -8.95 16.95
C GLU A 231 -0.77 -8.91 15.46
N LEU A 232 -0.23 -7.97 14.69
CA LEU A 232 -0.66 -7.68 13.34
C LEU A 232 -0.58 -8.89 12.37
N PRO A 233 0.46 -9.75 12.39
CA PRO A 233 0.52 -10.95 11.55
C PRO A 233 -0.69 -11.88 11.69
N GLY A 234 -1.21 -12.06 12.90
CA GLY A 234 -2.37 -12.93 13.15
C GLY A 234 -3.65 -12.36 12.52
N VAL A 235 -3.85 -11.06 12.65
CA VAL A 235 -5.00 -10.34 12.06
C VAL A 235 -4.94 -10.37 10.53
N LEU A 236 -3.74 -10.18 9.96
CA LEU A 236 -3.51 -10.18 8.52
C LEU A 236 -3.67 -11.56 7.86
N ARG A 237 -3.60 -12.65 8.63
CA ARG A 237 -3.92 -14.01 8.16
C ARG A 237 -5.42 -14.28 8.11
N GLY A 238 -6.23 -13.38 8.67
CA GLY A 238 -7.69 -13.53 8.76
C GLY A 238 -8.16 -14.28 10.01
N ASP A 239 -7.25 -14.80 10.84
CA ASP A 239 -7.58 -15.56 12.05
C ASP A 239 -8.19 -14.69 13.17
N GLY A 240 -7.89 -13.38 13.15
CA GLY A 240 -8.37 -12.41 14.13
C GLY A 240 -9.57 -11.57 13.69
N ILE A 241 -10.17 -11.83 12.53
CA ILE A 241 -11.30 -11.04 12.02
C ILE A 241 -12.61 -11.77 12.30
N ASP A 242 -13.41 -11.21 13.21
CA ASP A 242 -14.74 -11.75 13.47
C ASP A 242 -15.67 -11.45 12.29
N LEU A 243 -15.93 -12.47 11.47
CA LEU A 243 -16.88 -12.45 10.36
C LEU A 243 -18.29 -12.91 10.77
N SER A 244 -18.53 -13.21 12.06
CA SER A 244 -19.80 -13.72 12.55
C SER A 244 -20.98 -12.80 12.23
N ALA A 245 -20.76 -11.47 12.24
CA ALA A 245 -21.75 -10.47 11.83
C ALA A 245 -22.21 -10.62 10.36
N PHE A 246 -21.33 -11.06 9.46
CA PHE A 246 -21.69 -11.35 8.07
C PHE A 246 -22.38 -12.71 7.91
N ALA A 247 -22.07 -13.68 8.78
CA ALA A 247 -22.65 -15.01 8.76
C ALA A 247 -24.06 -15.06 9.39
N SER A 248 -24.30 -14.28 10.46
CA SER A 248 -25.56 -14.23 11.20
C SER A 248 -26.72 -13.71 10.34
N LYS A 249 -26.48 -12.67 9.53
CA LYS A 249 -27.48 -12.08 8.63
C LYS A 249 -27.64 -12.80 7.28
N GLY A 250 -26.78 -13.80 7.02
CA GLY A 250 -26.91 -14.74 5.89
C GLY A 250 -27.78 -15.96 6.21
N ARG A 251 -28.14 -16.16 7.48
CA ARG A 251 -29.12 -17.16 7.92
C ARG A 251 -30.53 -16.59 7.76
N ASN A 252 -31.39 -17.29 7.02
CA ASN A 252 -32.83 -17.05 7.08
C ASN A 252 -33.35 -17.39 8.49
N GLU A 253 -34.54 -16.87 8.83
CA GLU A 253 -35.22 -17.05 10.14
C GLU A 253 -35.41 -18.51 10.59
N ASP A 254 -35.19 -19.49 9.71
CA ASP A 254 -35.28 -20.92 10.01
C ASP A 254 -33.89 -21.60 10.10
N GLY A 255 -33.02 -21.19 11.03
CA GLY A 255 -31.95 -22.00 11.67
C GLY A 255 -31.03 -22.97 10.87
N GLN A 256 -31.10 -23.05 9.54
CA GLN A 256 -30.45 -24.06 8.72
C GLN A 256 -29.34 -23.43 7.87
N ILE A 257 -28.20 -24.13 7.82
CA ILE A 257 -27.08 -23.81 6.91
C ILE A 257 -27.59 -24.07 5.49
N PRO A 258 -27.60 -23.09 4.57
CA PRO A 258 -28.09 -23.33 3.23
C PRO A 258 -27.09 -24.23 2.49
N ALA A 259 -27.46 -25.51 2.34
CA ALA A 259 -26.85 -26.41 1.38
C ALA A 259 -26.97 -25.78 -0.04
N GLN A 260 -25.86 -25.78 -0.78
CA GLN A 260 -25.72 -25.39 -2.19
C GLN A 260 -26.83 -24.46 -2.74
N GLN A 261 -26.60 -23.15 -2.70
CA GLN A 261 -27.49 -22.17 -3.29
C GLN A 261 -27.71 -22.45 -4.80
N SER A 262 -28.92 -22.90 -5.15
CA SER A 262 -29.40 -23.01 -6.52
C SER A 262 -29.17 -21.69 -7.29
N LEU A 263 -28.83 -21.78 -8.58
CA LEU A 263 -28.60 -20.64 -9.49
C LEU A 263 -29.74 -19.60 -9.44
N GLY A 264 -30.99 -20.02 -9.19
CA GLY A 264 -32.13 -19.12 -9.04
C GLY A 264 -32.11 -18.26 -7.76
N SER A 265 -31.66 -18.82 -6.64
CA SER A 265 -31.48 -18.08 -5.37
C SER A 265 -30.34 -17.06 -5.47
N ARG A 266 -29.27 -17.41 -6.20
CA ARG A 266 -28.17 -16.50 -6.53
C ARG A 266 -28.64 -15.32 -7.37
N TRP A 267 -29.54 -15.52 -8.34
CA TRP A 267 -30.10 -14.46 -9.18
C TRP A 267 -31.02 -13.49 -8.41
N ASN A 268 -31.85 -13.98 -7.49
CA ASN A 268 -32.69 -13.11 -6.65
C ASN A 268 -31.85 -12.28 -5.67
N THR A 269 -30.80 -12.89 -5.10
CA THR A 269 -29.83 -12.19 -4.24
C THR A 269 -29.04 -11.16 -5.04
N LEU A 270 -28.64 -11.50 -6.27
CA LEU A 270 -28.00 -10.62 -7.24
C LEU A 270 -28.89 -9.41 -7.57
N MET A 271 -30.16 -9.62 -7.93
CA MET A 271 -31.08 -8.55 -8.27
C MET A 271 -31.32 -7.61 -7.09
N ARG A 272 -31.43 -8.17 -5.87
CA ARG A 272 -31.52 -7.39 -4.62
C ARG A 272 -30.26 -6.56 -4.37
N ARG A 273 -29.06 -7.15 -4.51
CA ARG A 273 -27.77 -6.46 -4.31
C ARG A 273 -27.49 -5.42 -5.39
N ILE A 274 -27.84 -5.67 -6.65
CA ILE A 274 -27.71 -4.69 -7.75
C ILE A 274 -28.71 -3.54 -7.57
N ARG A 275 -29.97 -3.85 -7.23
CA ARG A 275 -30.98 -2.81 -6.95
C ARG A 275 -30.57 -1.94 -5.77
N ARG A 276 -29.93 -2.53 -4.74
CA ARG A 276 -29.34 -1.82 -3.61
C ARG A 276 -28.12 -0.99 -4.02
N PHE A 277 -27.18 -1.55 -4.78
CA PHE A 277 -26.02 -0.82 -5.29
C PHE A 277 -26.45 0.39 -6.15
N SER A 278 -27.51 0.25 -6.94
CA SER A 278 -28.08 1.33 -7.74
C SER A 278 -28.70 2.44 -6.87
N ARG A 279 -29.36 2.09 -5.75
CA ARG A 279 -30.09 3.02 -4.87
C ARG A 279 -29.28 3.60 -3.71
N GLU A 280 -28.49 2.78 -3.02
CA GLU A 280 -27.78 3.11 -1.77
C GLU A 280 -26.27 3.26 -1.98
N GLY A 281 -25.72 2.74 -3.08
CA GLY A 281 -24.29 2.84 -3.39
C GLY A 281 -23.42 1.68 -2.90
N TYR A 282 -23.99 0.76 -2.11
CA TYR A 282 -23.26 -0.33 -1.46
C TYR A 282 -23.79 -1.72 -1.81
N PHE A 283 -22.88 -2.70 -1.81
CA PHE A 283 -23.22 -4.12 -1.90
C PHE A 283 -23.48 -4.76 -0.53
N LEU A 284 -22.83 -4.25 0.53
CA LEU A 284 -22.92 -4.73 1.91
C LEU A 284 -23.82 -3.81 2.76
N ASP A 285 -24.46 -4.39 3.77
CA ASP A 285 -25.35 -3.69 4.70
C ASP A 285 -24.52 -2.87 5.71
N VAL A 286 -24.82 -1.57 5.84
CA VAL A 286 -24.09 -0.64 6.73
C VAL A 286 -24.19 -1.07 8.19
N THR A 287 -25.31 -1.66 8.60
CA THR A 287 -25.50 -2.15 9.99
C THR A 287 -24.63 -3.36 10.30
N VAL A 288 -24.45 -4.27 9.33
CA VAL A 288 -23.52 -5.42 9.46
C VAL A 288 -22.08 -4.93 9.54
N LEU A 289 -21.77 -3.87 8.79
CA LEU A 289 -20.47 -3.26 8.79
C LEU A 289 -20.19 -2.55 10.13
N GLU A 290 -21.18 -1.86 10.68
CA GLU A 290 -21.11 -1.24 12.01
C GLU A 290 -20.88 -2.29 13.11
N GLU A 291 -21.66 -3.37 13.13
CA GLU A 291 -21.50 -4.46 14.09
C GLU A 291 -20.12 -5.13 13.96
N CYS A 292 -19.69 -5.41 12.74
CA CYS A 292 -18.36 -5.98 12.46
C CYS A 292 -17.25 -5.04 12.96
N VAL A 293 -17.31 -3.75 12.65
CA VAL A 293 -16.27 -2.80 13.03
C VAL A 293 -16.26 -2.62 14.54
N ARG A 294 -17.43 -2.53 15.18
CA ARG A 294 -17.52 -2.41 16.64
C ARG A 294 -17.00 -3.66 17.34
N ALA A 295 -17.29 -4.86 16.83
CA ALA A 295 -16.78 -6.11 17.37
C ALA A 295 -15.26 -6.24 17.25
N ASN A 296 -14.68 -5.78 16.14
CA ASN A 296 -13.24 -5.91 15.88
C ASN A 296 -12.40 -4.75 16.44
N VAL A 297 -12.93 -3.53 16.51
CA VAL A 297 -12.20 -2.34 16.99
C VAL A 297 -12.43 -2.07 18.47
N GLY A 298 -13.61 -2.40 18.98
CA GLY A 298 -14.05 -2.02 20.32
C GLY A 298 -14.20 -0.50 20.49
N ASP A 299 -14.38 -0.05 21.73
CA ASP A 299 -14.55 1.37 22.06
C ASP A 299 -13.19 2.07 22.27
N LEU A 300 -12.30 1.96 21.27
CA LEU A 300 -11.00 2.61 21.24
C LEU A 300 -11.07 4.01 20.60
N THR A 301 -10.34 4.95 21.18
CA THR A 301 -10.15 6.30 20.63
C THR A 301 -8.91 6.39 19.73
N PHE A 302 -8.81 7.45 18.92
CA PHE A 302 -7.62 7.69 18.09
C PHE A 302 -6.34 7.84 18.90
N GLU A 303 -6.41 8.51 20.06
CA GLU A 303 -5.26 8.66 20.96
C GLU A 303 -4.85 7.33 21.59
N GLU A 304 -5.82 6.54 22.09
CA GLU A 304 -5.55 5.23 22.66
C GLU A 304 -4.91 4.28 21.64
N ALA A 305 -5.43 4.25 20.41
CA ALA A 305 -4.87 3.46 19.32
C ALA A 305 -3.44 3.91 18.97
N TYR A 306 -3.19 5.21 18.85
CA TYR A 306 -1.85 5.73 18.60
C TYR A 306 -0.88 5.39 19.74
N ASN A 307 -1.34 5.48 21.00
CA ASN A 307 -0.50 5.16 22.15
C ASN A 307 -0.11 3.68 22.19
N ARG A 308 -1.01 2.78 21.77
CA ARG A 308 -0.79 1.34 21.69
C ARG A 308 0.11 0.95 20.50
N SER A 309 -0.26 1.33 19.28
CA SER A 309 0.40 0.83 18.06
C SER A 309 1.52 1.72 17.54
N LYS A 310 1.56 2.99 17.93
CA LYS A 310 2.42 4.05 17.36
C LYS A 310 2.23 4.27 15.85
N ARG A 311 1.15 3.73 15.27
CA ARG A 311 0.72 4.00 13.89
C ARG A 311 -0.26 5.17 13.89
N VAL A 312 -0.10 6.08 12.94
CA VAL A 312 -0.97 7.23 12.79
C VAL A 312 -2.15 6.84 11.92
N LEU A 313 -3.33 6.71 12.53
CA LEU A 313 -4.59 6.47 11.83
C LEU A 313 -5.21 7.79 11.39
N ASN A 314 -5.59 7.87 10.12
CA ASN A 314 -6.35 8.96 9.54
C ASN A 314 -7.61 8.43 8.87
N ILE A 315 -8.77 8.99 9.22
CA ILE A 315 -10.06 8.67 8.59
C ILE A 315 -10.62 9.93 7.94
N THR A 316 -10.96 9.85 6.67
CA THR A 316 -11.59 10.97 5.94
C THR A 316 -13.10 10.88 6.07
N VAL A 317 -13.77 11.98 6.41
CA VAL A 317 -15.22 12.07 6.53
C VAL A 317 -15.73 13.24 5.71
N ALA A 318 -16.85 13.03 5.01
CA ALA A 318 -17.49 14.05 4.18
C ALA A 318 -18.67 14.69 4.92
N THR A 319 -18.66 16.02 5.03
CA THR A 319 -19.66 16.81 5.75
C THR A 319 -20.47 17.71 4.80
N ASP A 320 -21.72 18.00 5.17
CA ASP A 320 -22.61 18.88 4.40
C ASP A 320 -22.30 20.37 4.68
N GLY A 321 -21.27 20.90 4.03
CA GLY A 321 -21.04 22.35 3.92
C GLY A 321 -19.76 22.89 4.58
N GLN A 322 -19.18 23.89 3.92
CA GLN A 322 -18.12 24.75 4.47
C GLN A 322 -18.72 25.59 5.60
N GLY A 323 -18.39 25.28 6.85
CA GLY A 323 -18.86 26.02 8.03
C GLY A 323 -19.25 25.16 9.24
N ALA A 324 -19.26 23.83 9.09
CA ALA A 324 -19.79 22.93 10.11
C ALA A 324 -18.84 22.63 11.30
N GLY A 325 -17.65 23.26 11.36
CA GLY A 325 -16.68 23.09 12.46
C GLY A 325 -16.00 21.72 12.56
N VAL A 326 -16.52 20.68 11.89
CA VAL A 326 -15.93 19.33 11.88
C VAL A 326 -14.80 19.25 10.84
N PRO A 327 -13.57 18.88 11.25
CA PRO A 327 -12.51 18.59 10.30
C PRO A 327 -12.88 17.38 9.41
N THR A 328 -12.66 17.52 8.10
CA THR A 328 -12.81 16.45 7.10
C THR A 328 -11.84 15.28 7.33
N LEU A 329 -10.84 15.47 8.18
CA LEU A 329 -9.81 14.51 8.54
C LEU A 329 -9.78 14.29 10.05
N LEU A 330 -10.11 13.08 10.48
CA LEU A 330 -10.09 12.65 11.88
C LEU A 330 -8.83 11.83 12.15
N ASN A 331 -8.04 12.24 13.14
CA ASN A 331 -6.84 11.56 13.60
C ASN A 331 -6.53 11.89 15.08
N TYR A 332 -5.44 11.35 15.61
CA TYR A 332 -5.04 11.57 17.01
C TYR A 332 -4.69 13.04 17.35
N ILE A 333 -4.44 13.91 16.37
CA ILE A 333 -4.16 15.34 16.56
C ILE A 333 -5.46 16.16 16.48
N THR A 334 -6.29 15.89 15.48
CA THR A 334 -7.51 16.67 15.20
C THR A 334 -8.69 16.23 16.05
N ALA A 335 -8.76 14.95 16.43
CA ALA A 335 -9.87 14.33 17.14
C ALA A 335 -9.40 13.17 18.05
N PRO A 336 -8.54 13.41 19.05
CA PRO A 336 -7.92 12.37 19.90
C PRO A 336 -8.93 11.45 20.59
N ASN A 337 -9.98 12.05 21.16
CA ASN A 337 -10.96 11.36 22.01
C ASN A 337 -12.10 10.70 21.24
N VAL A 338 -12.14 10.81 19.90
CA VAL A 338 -13.23 10.25 19.09
C VAL A 338 -13.06 8.74 18.95
N LEU A 339 -14.19 8.02 19.05
CA LEU A 339 -14.23 6.57 18.86
C LEU A 339 -14.02 6.22 17.38
N ILE A 340 -13.03 5.38 17.12
CA ILE A 340 -12.59 5.03 15.77
C ILE A 340 -13.71 4.36 14.97
N TRP A 341 -14.47 3.45 15.59
CA TRP A 341 -15.54 2.74 14.89
C TRP A 341 -16.63 3.69 14.40
N THR A 342 -16.99 4.71 15.19
CA THR A 342 -17.99 5.73 14.78
C THR A 342 -17.49 6.60 13.64
N ALA A 343 -16.20 6.97 13.65
CA ALA A 343 -15.57 7.71 12.56
C ALA A 343 -15.54 6.88 11.26
N ALA A 344 -15.25 5.58 11.37
CA ALA A 344 -15.19 4.67 10.24
C ALA A 344 -16.58 4.43 9.63
N VAL A 345 -17.62 4.32 10.46
CA VAL A 345 -19.03 4.28 10.02
C VAL A 345 -19.45 5.60 9.39
N ALA A 346 -19.08 6.75 9.97
CA ALA A 346 -19.37 8.07 9.40
C ALA A 346 -18.71 8.28 8.02
N SER A 347 -17.49 7.77 7.83
CA SER A 347 -16.82 7.75 6.52
C SER A 347 -17.59 6.93 5.46
N ASN A 348 -18.37 5.95 5.92
CA ASN A 348 -19.17 5.05 5.08
C ASN A 348 -20.68 5.38 5.11
N ALA A 349 -21.09 6.48 5.73
CA ALA A 349 -22.50 6.83 5.86
C ALA A 349 -23.00 7.53 4.59
N SER A 350 -24.23 7.21 4.14
CA SER A 350 -24.95 7.93 3.09
C SER A 350 -26.28 8.50 3.63
N SER A 351 -26.73 9.61 3.03
CA SER A 351 -27.99 10.32 3.31
C SER A 351 -29.23 9.40 3.19
N PRO A 352 -30.36 9.70 3.86
CA PRO A 352 -31.08 8.75 4.70
C PRO A 352 -31.72 7.61 3.91
N SER A 353 -31.57 6.41 4.47
CA SER A 353 -32.41 5.25 4.19
C SER A 353 -33.89 5.65 4.25
N LEU A 354 -34.67 5.22 3.25
CA LEU A 354 -36.13 5.31 3.23
C LEU A 354 -36.82 4.60 4.43
N TYR A 355 -36.06 3.88 5.26
CA TYR A 355 -36.52 3.09 6.41
C TYR A 355 -35.97 3.58 7.76
N GLY A 356 -35.94 4.89 8.01
CA GLY A 356 -36.07 5.44 9.37
C GLY A 356 -34.98 5.17 10.42
N HIS A 357 -33.84 4.58 10.09
CA HIS A 357 -32.70 4.38 11.01
C HIS A 357 -31.41 4.75 10.25
N SER A 358 -30.45 5.57 10.69
CA SER A 358 -30.16 6.31 11.91
C SER A 358 -29.24 7.49 11.51
N LYS A 359 -29.34 8.66 12.16
CA LYS A 359 -28.34 9.73 11.97
C LYS A 359 -27.02 9.23 12.58
N VAL A 360 -26.01 8.99 11.74
CA VAL A 360 -24.70 8.53 12.23
C VAL A 360 -24.11 9.61 13.13
N THR A 361 -24.01 9.30 14.42
CA THR A 361 -23.50 10.21 15.43
C THR A 361 -22.07 9.80 15.75
N ILE A 362 -21.13 10.72 15.62
CA ILE A 362 -19.75 10.49 16.06
C ILE A 362 -19.72 10.58 17.58
N LEU A 363 -19.11 9.59 18.23
CA LEU A 363 -19.00 9.51 19.68
C LEU A 363 -17.56 9.80 20.13
N CYS A 364 -17.39 10.37 21.32
CA CYS A 364 -16.10 10.58 21.95
C CYS A 364 -16.12 10.18 23.43
N LYS A 365 -14.95 9.89 23.99
CA LYS A 365 -14.78 9.73 25.43
C LYS A 365 -14.63 11.09 26.11
N ASP A 366 -15.37 11.31 27.18
CA ASP A 366 -15.17 12.46 28.07
C ASP A 366 -13.93 12.27 28.97
N ALA A 367 -13.62 13.27 29.81
CA ALA A 367 -12.51 13.19 30.76
C ALA A 367 -12.67 12.08 31.83
N HIS A 368 -13.89 11.56 32.01
CA HIS A 368 -14.23 10.48 32.93
C HIS A 368 -14.28 9.11 32.24
N GLY A 369 -14.03 9.04 30.92
CA GLY A 369 -14.07 7.82 30.13
C GLY A 369 -15.48 7.40 29.67
N ASN A 370 -16.51 8.21 29.89
CA ASN A 370 -17.86 7.94 29.43
C ASN A 370 -18.00 8.28 27.94
N ILE A 371 -18.82 7.49 27.24
CA ILE A 371 -19.08 7.68 25.81
C ILE A 371 -20.19 8.71 25.64
N VAL A 372 -19.86 9.85 25.02
CA VAL A 372 -20.79 10.96 24.78
C VAL A 372 -20.79 11.38 23.29
N PRO A 373 -21.88 11.95 22.77
CA PRO A 373 -21.89 12.50 21.41
C PRO A 373 -20.88 13.63 21.23
N TRP A 374 -20.12 13.60 20.14
CA TRP A 374 -19.10 14.60 19.87
C TRP A 374 -19.76 15.93 19.46
N ALA A 375 -19.70 16.93 20.34
CA ALA A 375 -20.41 18.20 20.20
C ALA A 375 -20.26 18.90 18.83
N PRO A 376 -19.06 18.95 18.20
CA PRO A 376 -18.90 19.53 16.86
C PRO A 376 -19.68 18.78 15.77
N ALA A 377 -19.90 17.48 15.91
CA ALA A 377 -20.59 16.65 14.93
C ALA A 377 -22.11 16.57 15.13
N ASN A 378 -22.64 16.98 16.28
CA ASN A 378 -24.06 16.87 16.59
C ASN A 378 -24.94 17.71 15.65
N THR A 379 -24.42 18.85 15.19
CA THR A 379 -25.11 19.75 14.27
C THR A 379 -24.86 19.43 12.79
N THR A 380 -24.00 18.47 12.48
CA THR A 380 -23.56 18.19 11.11
C THR A 380 -24.20 16.94 10.56
N ASP A 381 -24.72 17.03 9.35
CA ASP A 381 -25.18 15.84 8.62
C ASP A 381 -24.01 15.29 7.78
N PHE A 382 -23.67 14.03 8.02
CA PHE A 382 -22.63 13.32 7.29
C PHE A 382 -23.15 12.86 5.93
N ARG A 383 -22.33 13.02 4.89
CA ARG A 383 -22.62 12.54 3.55
C ARG A 383 -21.62 11.47 3.16
N HIS A 384 -22.02 10.70 2.15
CA HIS A 384 -21.13 9.72 1.55
C HIS A 384 -19.92 10.42 0.92
N TRP A 385 -18.75 9.79 0.98
CA TRP A 385 -17.50 10.32 0.41
C TRP A 385 -17.63 10.73 -1.07
N THR A 386 -18.55 10.15 -1.83
CA THR A 386 -18.80 10.50 -3.24
C THR A 386 -19.53 11.82 -3.44
N HIS A 387 -20.15 12.37 -2.39
CA HIS A 387 -20.77 13.69 -2.44
C HIS A 387 -19.80 14.78 -1.98
N ALA A 388 -18.63 14.41 -1.44
CA ALA A 388 -17.58 15.37 -1.13
C ALA A 388 -17.02 15.96 -2.43
N SER A 389 -17.30 17.24 -2.64
CA SER A 389 -16.64 18.04 -3.66
C SER A 389 -15.59 18.87 -2.94
N TYR A 390 -14.40 18.29 -2.73
CA TYR A 390 -13.30 19.05 -2.15
C TYR A 390 -12.86 20.10 -3.15
N THR A 391 -12.75 21.35 -2.71
CA THR A 391 -11.89 22.31 -3.41
C THR A 391 -10.44 21.87 -3.22
N ASP A 392 -9.54 22.21 -4.14
CA ASP A 392 -8.12 21.80 -4.06
C ASP A 392 -7.39 22.30 -2.79
N ARG A 393 -7.99 23.28 -2.08
CA ARG A 393 -7.55 23.77 -0.77
C ARG A 393 -8.05 22.94 0.41
N ASP A 394 -9.19 22.25 0.27
CA ASP A 394 -9.85 21.49 1.35
C ASP A 394 -9.63 19.97 1.23
N SER A 395 -8.69 19.53 0.37
CA SER A 395 -8.40 18.10 0.16
C SER A 395 -7.87 17.43 1.45
N PRO A 396 -8.51 16.35 1.94
CA PRO A 396 -8.04 15.62 3.13
C PRO A 396 -6.61 15.11 2.98
N LEU A 397 -6.22 14.64 1.79
CA LEU A 397 -4.87 14.16 1.51
C LEU A 397 -3.83 15.28 1.56
N ARG A 398 -4.19 16.49 1.16
CA ARG A 398 -3.32 17.68 1.30
C ARG A 398 -3.12 18.05 2.76
N ARG A 399 -4.20 18.01 3.55
CA ARG A 399 -4.11 18.22 5.00
C ARG A 399 -3.23 17.17 5.68
N ILE A 400 -3.24 15.91 5.22
CA ILE A 400 -2.30 14.87 5.69
C ILE A 400 -0.86 15.21 5.31
N ALA A 401 -0.63 15.66 4.07
CA ALA A 401 0.69 16.12 3.62
C ALA A 401 1.25 17.22 4.53
N GLU A 402 0.41 18.20 4.88
CA GLU A 402 0.79 19.33 5.72
C GLU A 402 0.99 18.92 7.20
N LEU A 403 0.07 18.14 7.78
CA LEU A 403 0.13 17.75 9.20
C LEU A 403 1.29 16.81 9.52
N PHE A 404 1.63 15.90 8.59
CA PHE A 404 2.60 14.84 8.84
C PHE A 404 3.85 14.91 7.95
N ASN A 405 4.02 15.98 7.18
CA ASN A 405 5.10 16.16 6.22
C ASN A 405 5.21 14.97 5.25
N VAL A 406 4.07 14.56 4.69
CA VAL A 406 3.97 13.45 3.74
C VAL A 406 4.14 13.96 2.32
N ASN A 407 5.08 13.38 1.58
CA ASN A 407 5.33 13.72 0.18
C ASN A 407 5.23 12.50 -0.77
N HIS A 408 5.08 11.29 -0.23
CA HIS A 408 4.89 10.08 -1.00
C HIS A 408 3.62 9.33 -0.57
N PHE A 409 2.76 9.03 -1.54
CA PHE A 409 1.48 8.38 -1.31
C PHE A 409 1.48 6.99 -1.96
N ILE A 410 1.28 5.94 -1.16
CA ILE A 410 1.03 4.59 -1.65
C ILE A 410 -0.49 4.41 -1.65
N VAL A 411 -1.11 4.38 -2.81
CA VAL A 411 -2.57 4.34 -2.96
C VAL A 411 -2.99 2.93 -3.31
N SER A 412 -3.69 2.26 -2.39
CA SER A 412 -4.35 0.99 -2.69
C SER A 412 -5.76 1.27 -3.22
N GLN A 413 -6.00 0.95 -4.49
CA GLN A 413 -7.27 1.23 -5.14
C GLN A 413 -8.03 -0.06 -5.46
N ALA A 414 -9.09 -0.32 -4.68
CA ALA A 414 -9.93 -1.52 -4.80
C ALA A 414 -11.29 -1.22 -5.45
N ARG A 415 -11.30 -0.47 -6.57
CA ARG A 415 -12.53 0.00 -7.24
C ARG A 415 -12.91 -0.89 -8.44
N PRO A 416 -13.85 -1.85 -8.32
CA PRO A 416 -14.18 -2.85 -9.35
C PRO A 416 -14.36 -2.33 -10.77
N TYR A 417 -15.04 -1.18 -10.88
CA TYR A 417 -15.44 -0.60 -12.16
C TYR A 417 -14.30 0.12 -12.86
N LEU A 418 -13.24 0.51 -12.13
CA LEU A 418 -12.04 1.10 -12.71
C LEU A 418 -10.97 0.06 -13.01
N ILE A 419 -10.95 -1.08 -12.31
CA ILE A 419 -9.88 -2.07 -12.45
C ILE A 419 -9.68 -2.56 -13.90
N PRO A 420 -10.72 -2.84 -14.72
CA PRO A 420 -10.52 -3.22 -16.12
C PRO A 420 -9.85 -2.13 -16.98
N PHE A 421 -9.86 -0.88 -16.51
CA PHE A 421 -9.35 0.31 -17.21
C PHE A 421 -8.17 0.99 -16.47
N LEU A 422 -7.75 0.45 -15.33
CA LEU A 422 -6.62 0.90 -14.54
C LEU A 422 -5.57 -0.20 -14.55
N GLN A 423 -4.42 0.11 -15.12
CA GLN A 423 -3.23 -0.70 -14.93
C GLN A 423 -2.56 -0.19 -13.65
N SER A 424 -2.12 -1.09 -12.76
CA SER A 424 -1.24 -0.72 -11.66
C SER A 424 -0.04 0.04 -12.22
N ASP A 425 0.49 1.03 -11.49
CA ASP A 425 1.65 1.77 -11.99
C ASP A 425 2.82 0.81 -12.26
N MET A 426 2.91 -0.23 -11.42
CA MET A 426 3.85 -1.35 -11.49
C MET A 426 3.12 -2.63 -11.89
N HIS A 427 3.39 -3.09 -13.10
CA HIS A 427 2.73 -4.25 -13.71
C HIS A 427 3.73 -5.25 -14.34
N GLY A 428 5.04 -4.99 -14.16
CA GLY A 428 6.11 -5.75 -14.79
C GLY A 428 6.17 -5.55 -16.32
N PRO A 429 7.13 -6.19 -17.00
CA PRO A 429 7.24 -6.12 -18.45
C PRO A 429 5.98 -6.69 -19.09
N SER A 430 5.33 -5.86 -19.90
CA SER A 430 4.18 -6.28 -20.68
C SER A 430 4.64 -7.29 -21.73
N LEU A 431 4.52 -8.59 -21.45
CA LEU A 431 4.80 -9.63 -22.44
C LEU A 431 3.81 -9.65 -23.62
N LEU A 432 2.84 -8.74 -23.61
CA LEU A 432 2.08 -8.33 -24.80
C LEU A 432 2.95 -7.58 -25.82
N GLU A 433 4.13 -7.07 -25.45
CA GLU A 433 5.13 -6.60 -26.41
C GLU A 433 5.76 -7.75 -27.20
N THR A 434 5.74 -8.97 -26.67
CA THR A 434 6.31 -10.18 -27.30
C THR A 434 5.27 -11.02 -28.07
N ARG A 435 3.97 -10.64 -28.04
CA ARG A 435 2.88 -11.35 -28.73
C ARG A 435 2.24 -10.47 -29.81
N SER A 436 2.01 -11.04 -31.00
CA SER A 436 1.36 -10.51 -32.23
C SER A 436 0.86 -9.05 -32.20
N LYS A 437 1.22 -8.26 -33.24
CA LYS A 437 0.73 -6.89 -33.50
C LYS A 437 -0.78 -6.70 -33.31
N THR A 438 -1.58 -7.74 -33.55
CA THR A 438 -3.04 -7.72 -33.36
C THR A 438 -3.48 -7.54 -31.91
N THR A 439 -2.78 -8.12 -30.94
CA THR A 439 -3.11 -8.00 -29.51
C THR A 439 -2.66 -6.65 -28.94
N GLN A 440 -1.64 -6.04 -29.53
CA GLN A 440 -1.21 -4.68 -29.19
C GLN A 440 -2.24 -3.64 -29.63
N LEU A 441 -2.77 -3.79 -30.85
CA LEU A 441 -3.82 -2.92 -31.36
C LEU A 441 -5.12 -3.03 -30.53
N SER A 442 -5.53 -4.24 -30.13
CA SER A 442 -6.72 -4.40 -29.30
C SER A 442 -6.54 -3.79 -27.90
N ALA A 443 -5.38 -3.99 -27.27
CA ALA A 443 -5.07 -3.38 -25.98
C ALA A 443 -5.01 -1.84 -26.08
N PHE A 444 -4.43 -1.30 -27.15
CA PHE A 444 -4.40 0.13 -27.42
C PHE A 444 -5.81 0.71 -27.59
N LEU A 445 -6.68 0.05 -28.37
CA LEU A 445 -8.06 0.47 -28.57
C LEU A 445 -8.86 0.45 -27.27
N VAL A 446 -8.75 -0.62 -26.47
CA VAL A 446 -9.42 -0.70 -25.15
C VAL A 446 -8.95 0.43 -24.24
N ARG A 447 -7.65 0.73 -24.22
CA ARG A 447 -7.08 1.84 -23.44
C ARG A 447 -7.59 3.19 -23.93
N MET A 448 -7.63 3.41 -25.24
CA MET A 448 -8.16 4.64 -25.83
C MET A 448 -9.63 4.85 -25.50
N VAL A 449 -10.45 3.80 -25.62
CA VAL A 449 -11.87 3.84 -25.22
C VAL A 449 -11.99 4.16 -23.73
N GLY A 450 -11.19 3.53 -22.87
CA GLY A 450 -11.19 3.81 -21.43
C GLY A 450 -10.81 5.27 -21.10
N LEU A 451 -9.80 5.82 -21.79
CA LEU A 451 -9.38 7.21 -21.64
C LEU A 451 -10.45 8.20 -22.15
N GLU A 452 -11.09 7.91 -23.28
CA GLU A 452 -12.16 8.74 -23.84
C GLU A 452 -13.40 8.73 -22.95
N ILE A 453 -13.82 7.55 -22.47
CA ILE A 453 -14.92 7.43 -21.50
C ILE A 453 -14.62 8.27 -20.26
N ARG A 454 -13.40 8.17 -19.71
CA ARG A 454 -12.97 8.97 -18.57
C ARG A 454 -12.98 10.46 -18.88
N HIS A 455 -12.50 10.85 -20.06
CA HIS A 455 -12.49 12.25 -20.50
C HIS A 455 -13.91 12.81 -20.62
N ARG A 456 -14.83 12.09 -21.26
CA ARG A 456 -16.25 12.48 -21.40
C ARG A 456 -16.96 12.55 -20.06
N LEU A 457 -16.70 11.59 -19.19
CA LEU A 457 -17.24 11.60 -17.83
C LEU A 457 -16.73 12.82 -17.03
N ARG A 458 -15.46 13.21 -17.18
CA ARG A 458 -14.91 14.44 -16.56
C ARG A 458 -15.53 15.71 -17.15
N GLN A 459 -15.74 15.77 -18.47
CA GLN A 459 -16.46 16.88 -19.11
C GLN A 459 -17.90 17.00 -18.60
N LEU A 460 -18.59 15.87 -18.38
CA LEU A 460 -19.94 15.90 -17.81
C LEU A 460 -19.93 16.38 -16.35
N ASP A 461 -18.91 16.01 -15.55
CA ASP A 461 -18.79 16.46 -14.16
C ASP A 461 -18.48 17.96 -14.09
N SER A 462 -17.63 18.49 -14.97
CA SER A 462 -17.38 19.94 -15.06
C SER A 462 -18.63 20.72 -15.47
N LEU A 463 -19.48 20.12 -16.31
CA LEU A 463 -20.80 20.66 -16.66
C LEU A 463 -21.87 20.44 -15.57
N ARG A 464 -21.55 19.77 -14.46
CA ARG A 464 -22.46 19.38 -13.37
C ARG A 464 -23.69 18.57 -13.83
N LEU A 465 -23.60 17.93 -14.99
CA LEU A 465 -24.67 17.11 -15.57
C LEU A 465 -24.59 15.64 -15.13
N VAL A 466 -23.55 15.26 -14.38
CA VAL A 466 -23.38 13.90 -13.87
C VAL A 466 -24.34 13.67 -12.70
N PRO A 467 -25.27 12.69 -12.80
CA PRO A 467 -26.08 12.27 -11.66
C PRO A 467 -25.18 11.92 -10.47
N ALA A 468 -25.59 12.23 -9.25
CA ALA A 468 -24.77 11.94 -8.06
C ALA A 468 -24.38 10.46 -7.94
N SER A 469 -25.24 9.57 -8.45
CA SER A 469 -25.03 8.13 -8.58
C SER A 469 -24.10 7.70 -9.72
N ILE A 470 -23.60 8.61 -10.56
CA ILE A 470 -22.52 8.35 -11.53
C ILE A 470 -21.24 9.09 -11.12
N ARG A 471 -21.38 10.21 -10.39
CA ARG A 471 -20.27 11.00 -9.84
C ARG A 471 -19.33 10.16 -8.95
N ARG A 472 -19.89 9.14 -8.29
CA ARG A 472 -19.14 8.12 -7.53
C ARG A 472 -18.06 7.38 -8.31
N PHE A 473 -18.19 7.30 -9.64
CA PHE A 473 -17.26 6.61 -10.53
C PHE A 473 -16.17 7.54 -11.08
N LEU A 474 -16.30 8.84 -10.83
CA LEU A 474 -15.59 9.93 -11.50
C LEU A 474 -14.66 10.73 -10.59
N ILE A 475 -14.95 10.75 -9.29
CA ILE A 475 -14.12 11.42 -8.30
C ILE A 475 -12.94 10.49 -7.96
N ASP A 476 -11.89 10.61 -8.76
CA ASP A 476 -10.55 10.25 -8.30
C ASP A 476 -10.18 11.30 -7.25
N GLU A 477 -9.94 10.85 -6.02
CA GLU A 477 -9.38 11.71 -4.98
C GLU A 477 -8.02 12.19 -5.49
N GLN A 478 -7.90 13.49 -5.76
CA GLN A 478 -6.68 14.06 -6.30
C GLN A 478 -5.57 13.93 -5.25
N VAL A 479 -4.55 13.15 -5.57
CA VAL A 479 -3.40 12.95 -4.70
C VAL A 479 -2.44 14.13 -4.91
N PRO A 480 -2.10 14.89 -3.86
CA PRO A 480 -1.40 16.18 -4.00
C PRO A 480 0.09 16.05 -4.34
N ALA A 481 0.67 14.86 -4.19
CA ALA A 481 2.10 14.62 -4.39
C ALA A 481 2.35 13.30 -5.14
N ALA A 482 3.63 12.91 -5.25
CA ALA A 482 4.04 11.70 -5.96
C ALA A 482 3.34 10.45 -5.40
N SER A 483 2.43 9.90 -6.18
CA SER A 483 1.63 8.73 -5.83
C SER A 483 2.11 7.47 -6.55
N MET A 484 1.96 6.32 -5.91
CA MET A 484 2.07 5.01 -6.51
C MET A 484 0.76 4.26 -6.29
N THR A 485 0.11 3.85 -7.37
CA THR A 485 -1.20 3.20 -7.32
C THR A 485 -1.05 1.69 -7.46
N LEU A 486 -1.50 0.98 -6.42
CA LEU A 486 -1.58 -0.48 -6.36
C LEU A 486 -3.01 -0.90 -6.67
N VAL A 487 -3.18 -1.63 -7.76
CA VAL A 487 -4.48 -2.06 -8.27
C VAL A 487 -4.49 -3.60 -8.32
N PRO A 488 -5.39 -4.27 -7.60
CA PRO A 488 -5.52 -5.73 -7.67
C PRO A 488 -6.01 -6.15 -9.06
N GLU A 489 -5.42 -7.20 -9.63
CA GLU A 489 -5.94 -7.80 -10.86
C GLU A 489 -7.22 -8.58 -10.59
N VAL A 490 -8.35 -8.12 -11.13
CA VAL A 490 -9.63 -8.85 -11.07
C VAL A 490 -10.03 -9.42 -12.42
N THR A 491 -10.55 -10.64 -12.36
CA THR A 491 -11.09 -11.40 -13.49
C THR A 491 -12.62 -11.33 -13.50
N ALA A 492 -13.26 -11.65 -14.64
CA ALA A 492 -14.72 -11.64 -14.75
C ALA A 492 -15.41 -12.57 -13.72
N SER A 493 -14.79 -13.70 -13.38
CA SER A 493 -15.27 -14.62 -12.34
C SER A 493 -15.26 -14.00 -10.93
N ASP A 494 -14.38 -13.04 -10.67
CA ASP A 494 -14.27 -12.38 -9.37
C ASP A 494 -15.47 -11.46 -9.11
N PHE A 495 -16.08 -10.90 -10.15
CA PHE A 495 -17.34 -10.15 -10.04
C PHE A 495 -18.51 -11.04 -9.62
N VAL A 496 -18.48 -12.33 -9.94
CA VAL A 496 -19.50 -13.30 -9.48
C VAL A 496 -19.28 -13.64 -8.01
N ARG A 497 -18.02 -13.83 -7.59
CA ARG A 497 -17.65 -14.08 -6.18
C ARG A 497 -17.97 -12.91 -5.25
N LEU A 498 -17.98 -11.68 -5.77
CA LEU A 498 -18.42 -10.49 -5.03
C LEU A 498 -19.86 -10.60 -4.50
N LEU A 499 -20.67 -11.49 -5.05
CA LEU A 499 -22.09 -11.62 -4.72
C LEU A 499 -22.35 -12.71 -3.68
N GLU A 500 -21.31 -13.41 -3.24
CA GLU A 500 -21.39 -14.44 -2.21
C GLU A 500 -21.29 -13.81 -0.82
N THR A 501 -21.65 -14.57 0.22
CA THR A 501 -21.37 -14.20 1.61
C THR A 501 -19.90 -14.43 1.90
N PRO A 502 -19.19 -13.50 2.55
CA PRO A 502 -17.77 -13.69 2.83
C PRO A 502 -17.57 -14.87 3.79
N THR A 503 -16.90 -15.92 3.31
CA THR A 503 -16.38 -17.02 4.12
C THR A 503 -14.87 -16.85 4.33
N GLN A 504 -14.27 -17.59 5.27
CA GLN A 504 -12.83 -17.54 5.53
C GLN A 504 -12.00 -17.90 4.28
N ASP A 505 -12.45 -18.86 3.46
CA ASP A 505 -11.79 -19.19 2.19
C ASP A 505 -11.84 -18.04 1.18
N THR A 506 -12.98 -17.34 1.10
CA THR A 506 -13.08 -16.15 0.24
C THR A 506 -12.20 -15.00 0.76
N LEU A 507 -12.06 -14.87 2.09
CA LEU A 507 -11.16 -13.89 2.68
C LEU A 507 -9.71 -14.18 2.30
N ASN A 508 -9.25 -15.42 2.44
CA ASN A 508 -7.90 -15.85 2.05
C ASN A 508 -7.65 -15.60 0.55
N TYR A 509 -8.65 -15.85 -0.29
CA TYR A 509 -8.56 -15.55 -1.72
C TYR A 509 -8.37 -14.05 -2.00
N TRP A 510 -9.13 -13.17 -1.34
CA TRP A 510 -9.00 -11.72 -1.51
C TRP A 510 -7.70 -11.16 -0.93
N ILE A 511 -7.24 -11.72 0.19
CA ILE A 511 -5.93 -11.40 0.78
C ILE A 511 -4.83 -11.74 -0.21
N LEU A 512 -4.81 -12.97 -0.76
CA LEU A 512 -3.80 -13.37 -1.74
C LEU A 512 -3.81 -12.48 -3.01
N ARG A 513 -5.00 -12.11 -3.49
CA ARG A 513 -5.14 -11.16 -4.62
C ARG A 513 -4.58 -9.78 -4.28
N GLY A 514 -4.80 -9.31 -3.06
CA GLY A 514 -4.21 -8.08 -2.54
C GLY A 514 -2.69 -8.13 -2.49
N GLU A 515 -2.13 -9.21 -1.96
CA GLU A 515 -0.67 -9.42 -1.89
C GLU A 515 -0.02 -9.39 -3.29
N ARG A 516 -0.59 -10.15 -4.23
CA ARG A 516 -0.13 -10.20 -5.63
C ARG A 516 -0.08 -8.84 -6.32
N SER A 517 -0.95 -7.91 -5.93
CA SER A 517 -0.95 -6.55 -6.49
C SER A 517 0.25 -5.71 -6.05
N VAL A 518 0.88 -6.07 -4.93
CA VAL A 518 2.04 -5.38 -4.38
C VAL A 518 3.34 -5.94 -4.95
N TRP A 519 3.41 -7.24 -5.24
CA TRP A 519 4.67 -7.92 -5.58
C TRP A 519 5.44 -7.25 -6.73
N PRO A 520 4.83 -6.87 -7.88
CA PRO A 520 5.53 -6.14 -8.93
C PRO A 520 6.01 -4.74 -8.51
N ALA A 521 5.40 -4.15 -7.49
CA ALA A 521 5.74 -2.83 -6.98
C ALA A 521 6.81 -2.85 -5.86
N VAL A 522 7.15 -4.03 -5.31
CA VAL A 522 8.05 -4.15 -4.16
C VAL A 522 9.41 -3.51 -4.43
N ALA A 523 10.01 -3.72 -5.61
CA ALA A 523 11.28 -3.09 -5.96
C ALA A 523 11.19 -1.56 -5.98
N ALA A 524 10.13 -1.00 -6.58
CA ALA A 524 9.91 0.44 -6.63
C ALA A 524 9.63 1.05 -5.25
N LEU A 525 8.94 0.32 -4.39
CA LEU A 525 8.67 0.72 -3.01
C LEU A 525 9.93 0.66 -2.14
N LYS A 526 10.77 -0.38 -2.28
CA LYS A 526 12.08 -0.46 -1.61
C LYS A 526 12.90 0.79 -1.91
N ILE A 527 13.09 1.14 -3.19
CA ILE A 527 13.85 2.35 -3.58
C ILE A 527 13.32 3.63 -2.93
N ARG A 528 12.00 3.76 -2.75
CA ARG A 528 11.37 4.96 -2.20
C ARG A 528 11.32 5.02 -0.67
N CYS A 529 11.32 3.87 -0.01
CA CYS A 529 11.08 3.74 1.43
C CYS A 529 12.33 3.38 2.23
N THR A 530 13.34 2.72 1.64
CA THR A 530 14.52 2.24 2.39
C THR A 530 15.22 3.37 3.16
N VAL A 531 15.46 4.52 2.50
CA VAL A 531 16.11 5.67 3.13
C VAL A 531 15.23 6.28 4.25
N GLU A 532 13.91 6.35 4.06
CA GLU A 532 12.98 6.82 5.09
C GLU A 532 13.00 5.90 6.32
N ASN A 533 12.95 4.58 6.09
CA ASN A 533 12.96 3.58 7.13
C ASN A 533 14.26 3.65 7.94
N GLU A 534 15.41 3.81 7.29
CA GLU A 534 16.69 3.90 7.99
C GLU A 534 16.82 5.21 8.78
N LEU A 535 16.33 6.34 8.25
CA LEU A 535 16.25 7.60 8.99
C LEU A 535 15.34 7.46 10.23
N ASP A 536 14.19 6.81 10.10
CA ASP A 536 13.26 6.57 11.21
C ASP A 536 13.85 5.63 12.27
N ARG A 537 14.62 4.61 11.85
CA ARG A 537 15.34 3.68 12.73
C ARG A 537 16.45 4.40 13.48
N SER A 538 17.32 5.09 12.74
CA SER A 538 18.42 5.90 13.26
C SER A 538 17.92 6.97 14.25
N TYR A 539 16.82 7.65 13.94
CA TYR A 539 16.21 8.63 14.86
C TYR A 539 15.81 8.00 16.21
N GLN A 540 15.26 6.79 16.20
CA GLN A 540 14.87 6.09 17.44
C GLN A 540 16.08 5.65 18.26
N VAL A 541 17.13 5.16 17.60
CA VAL A 541 18.38 4.76 18.26
C VAL A 541 19.00 5.96 18.98
N VAL A 542 19.24 7.06 18.25
CA VAL A 542 19.91 8.23 18.83
C VAL A 542 19.04 8.90 19.91
N ARG A 543 17.72 8.90 19.76
CA ARG A 543 16.80 9.39 20.81
C ARG A 543 16.90 8.58 22.10
N LYS A 544 17.00 7.25 22.01
CA LYS A 544 17.17 6.37 23.19
C LYS A 544 18.50 6.65 23.89
N LEU A 545 19.58 6.86 23.14
CA LEU A 545 20.89 7.20 23.70
C LEU A 545 20.84 8.51 24.50
N LYS A 546 20.23 9.57 23.96
CA LYS A 546 20.07 10.85 24.68
C LYS A 546 19.22 10.71 25.95
N ALA A 547 18.15 9.91 25.91
CA ALA A 547 17.33 9.66 27.10
C ALA A 547 18.14 8.92 28.19
N GLY A 548 19.01 7.99 27.79
CA GLY A 548 19.97 7.32 28.69
C GLY A 548 20.97 8.29 29.31
N ASP A 549 21.55 9.19 28.50
CA ASP A 549 22.50 10.21 28.96
C ASP A 549 21.87 11.18 29.98
N LEU A 550 20.63 11.63 29.73
CA LEU A 550 19.89 12.49 30.66
C LEU A 550 19.59 11.77 31.98
N ARG A 551 19.18 10.51 31.92
CA ARG A 551 18.93 9.69 33.12
C ARG A 551 20.22 9.47 33.93
N ARG A 552 21.36 9.26 33.26
CA ARG A 552 22.67 9.12 33.90
C ARG A 552 23.13 10.43 34.56
N LYS A 553 22.96 11.57 33.89
CA LYS A 553 23.25 12.90 34.45
C LYS A 553 22.36 13.23 35.66
N GLY A 554 21.07 12.93 35.60
CA GLY A 554 20.14 13.11 36.73
C GLY A 554 20.51 12.24 37.94
N SER A 555 20.93 10.99 37.71
CA SER A 555 21.40 10.10 38.79
C SER A 555 22.69 10.60 39.46
N MET A 556 23.65 11.12 38.67
CA MET A 556 24.88 11.71 39.19
C MET A 556 24.63 12.99 39.99
N ALA A 557 23.70 13.83 39.54
CA ALA A 557 23.32 15.05 40.26
C ALA A 557 22.60 14.76 41.59
N GLY A 558 21.76 13.71 41.63
CA GLY A 558 21.10 13.26 42.87
C GLY A 558 22.07 12.69 43.92
N PHE A 559 23.20 12.11 43.47
CA PHE A 559 24.26 11.64 44.39
C PHE A 559 25.10 12.78 44.97
N THR A 560 25.19 13.92 44.29
CA THR A 560 25.93 15.10 44.80
C THR A 560 25.13 15.94 45.79
N ASP A 561 23.79 15.82 45.80
CA ASP A 561 22.90 16.62 46.65
C ASP A 561 22.52 15.91 47.97
N SER A 562 22.76 14.61 48.08
CA SER A 562 22.56 13.83 49.32
C SER A 562 23.77 13.82 50.26
N GLY A 563 24.83 14.55 49.92
CA GLY A 563 26.09 14.63 50.68
C GLY A 563 26.33 15.98 51.38
N ARG A 564 25.28 16.78 51.62
CA ARG A 564 25.37 18.04 52.39
C ARG A 564 24.53 18.01 53.65
#